data_AF-A0A915DL85-F1
#
_entry.id   AF-A0A915DL85-F1
#
_cell.length_a   1.000
_cell.length_b   1.000
_cell.length_c   1.000
_cell.angle_alpha   90.00
_cell.angle_beta   90.00
_cell.angle_gamma   90.00
#
_symmetry.space_group_name_H-M   'P 1'
#
loop_
_entity.id
_entity.type
_entity.pdbx_description
1 polymer ?
#
loop_
_entity_poly.entity_id
_entity_poly.type
_entity_poly.pdbx_seq_one_letter_code
_entity_poly.pdbx_strand_id
1 'polypeptide(L)'
;MPFYAVARGHTVGIYHSWGDCEKMVKGFKGAKYKKFNSKEEAEGFVDEHKSVTTQLTSTSNHVASSSSVGIRTKFKIDITETNGVHGKKRKHEDVTHENSLVKNVRALVPSVFAPKKPKPGSSVSDERSANIPIVYTDGACSNNGKRWGSNAAKAGYGVFWGDGHPDNTSAPVEGEATNNRAEYTAVIIALQQAILCS
;
A
#
# COMPACT_ATOMS: atom_id res chain seq x y z
N MET A 1 -2.23 -29.88 -21.19
CA MET A 1 -1.39 -28.68 -20.95
C MET A 1 -1.55 -28.32 -19.48
N PRO A 2 -0.47 -28.13 -18.71
CA PRO A 2 -0.58 -27.83 -17.29
C PRO A 2 -0.97 -26.37 -17.04
N PHE A 3 -1.72 -26.15 -15.97
CA PHE A 3 -2.07 -24.82 -15.45
C PHE A 3 -1.25 -24.53 -14.20
N TYR A 4 -0.72 -23.33 -14.08
CA TYR A 4 0.05 -22.88 -12.94
C TYR A 4 -0.70 -21.77 -12.23
N ALA A 5 -1.22 -22.06 -11.05
CA ALA A 5 -1.95 -21.11 -10.24
C ALA A 5 -0.99 -20.42 -9.26
N VAL A 6 -0.97 -19.09 -9.27
CA VAL A 6 -0.27 -18.26 -8.28
C VAL A 6 -1.31 -17.63 -7.40
N ALA A 7 -1.44 -18.11 -6.17
CA ALA A 7 -2.34 -17.53 -5.16
C ALA A 7 -1.68 -16.38 -4.39
N ARG A 8 -0.35 -16.36 -4.32
CA ARG A 8 0.43 -15.29 -3.69
C ARG A 8 1.76 -15.11 -4.41
N GLY A 9 2.02 -13.91 -4.92
CA GLY A 9 3.20 -13.56 -5.71
C GLY A 9 3.12 -12.10 -6.17
N HIS A 10 4.03 -11.69 -7.05
CA HIS A 10 4.02 -10.36 -7.71
C HIS A 10 2.74 -10.14 -8.51
N THR A 11 2.21 -11.18 -9.16
CA THR A 11 0.91 -11.14 -9.84
C THR A 11 0.18 -12.48 -9.68
N VAL A 12 -0.97 -12.42 -9.02
CA VAL A 12 -1.86 -13.57 -8.75
C VAL A 12 -2.67 -13.89 -10.01
N GLY A 13 -2.88 -15.17 -10.28
CA GLY A 13 -3.62 -15.63 -11.46
C GLY A 13 -3.19 -17.02 -11.93
N ILE A 14 -3.67 -17.41 -13.11
CA ILE A 14 -3.42 -18.71 -13.73
C ILE A 14 -2.58 -18.50 -14.98
N TYR A 15 -1.48 -19.24 -15.07
CA TYR A 15 -0.53 -19.20 -16.17
C TYR A 15 -0.47 -20.54 -16.90
N HIS A 16 -0.20 -20.50 -18.20
CA HIS A 16 -0.12 -21.69 -19.07
C HIS A 16 1.33 -22.19 -19.28
N SER A 17 2.31 -21.49 -18.69
CA SER A 17 3.74 -21.78 -18.80
C SER A 17 4.44 -21.58 -17.46
N TRP A 18 5.37 -22.49 -17.13
CA TRP A 18 6.21 -22.35 -15.95
C TRP A 18 7.05 -21.08 -16.00
N GLY A 19 7.56 -20.71 -17.19
CA GLY A 19 8.42 -19.55 -17.33
C GLY A 19 7.74 -18.24 -16.93
N ASP A 20 6.41 -18.14 -17.13
CA ASP A 20 5.65 -16.96 -16.71
C ASP A 20 5.22 -17.05 -15.24
N CYS A 21 4.86 -18.24 -14.76
CA CYS A 21 4.58 -18.46 -13.33
C CYS A 21 5.81 -18.15 -12.46
N GLU A 22 7.01 -18.58 -12.86
CA GLU A 22 8.24 -18.42 -12.10
C GLU A 22 8.56 -16.94 -11.87
N LYS A 23 8.44 -16.12 -12.92
CA LYS A 23 8.64 -14.66 -12.84
C LYS A 23 7.73 -14.02 -11.79
N MET A 24 6.54 -14.58 -11.58
CA MET A 24 5.54 -14.03 -10.65
C MET A 24 5.76 -14.45 -9.19
N VAL A 25 6.57 -15.48 -8.93
CA VAL A 25 6.79 -16.01 -7.57
C VAL A 25 8.22 -15.84 -7.09
N LYS A 26 9.19 -15.71 -8.00
CA LYS A 26 10.62 -15.63 -7.69
C LYS A 26 10.94 -14.37 -6.89
N GLY A 27 11.62 -14.56 -5.76
CA GLY A 27 11.99 -13.47 -4.84
C GLY A 27 10.84 -12.93 -4.00
N PHE A 28 9.61 -13.45 -4.14
CA PHE A 28 8.46 -12.99 -3.36
C PHE A 28 8.39 -13.75 -2.02
N LYS A 29 8.49 -13.02 -0.89
CA LYS A 29 8.45 -13.62 0.45
C LYS A 29 7.07 -14.21 0.74
N GLY A 30 7.03 -15.53 0.93
CA GLY A 30 5.78 -16.25 1.18
C GLY A 30 4.93 -16.46 -0.07
N ALA A 31 5.56 -16.60 -1.24
CA ALA A 31 4.85 -16.96 -2.47
C ALA A 31 4.13 -18.31 -2.30
N LYS A 32 2.92 -18.41 -2.85
CA LYS A 32 2.11 -19.63 -2.88
C LYS A 32 1.64 -19.88 -4.31
N TYR A 33 2.07 -20.99 -4.86
CA TYR A 33 1.71 -21.41 -6.21
C TYR A 33 1.62 -22.93 -6.29
N LYS A 34 0.83 -23.43 -7.24
CA LYS A 34 0.64 -24.87 -7.48
C LYS A 34 0.31 -25.16 -8.94
N LYS A 35 0.74 -26.32 -9.43
CA LYS A 35 0.45 -26.83 -10.77
C LYS A 35 -0.78 -27.73 -10.74
N PHE A 36 -1.66 -27.56 -11.71
CA PHE A 36 -2.90 -28.30 -11.90
C PHE A 36 -3.01 -28.84 -13.33
N ASN A 37 -3.84 -29.86 -13.50
CA ASN A 37 -4.15 -30.43 -14.81
C ASN A 37 -5.47 -29.90 -15.38
N SER A 38 -6.34 -29.33 -14.54
CA SER A 38 -7.59 -28.67 -14.91
C SER A 38 -7.54 -27.19 -14.54
N LYS A 39 -8.23 -26.36 -15.33
CA LYS A 39 -8.31 -24.92 -15.12
C LYS A 39 -9.16 -24.59 -13.89
N GLU A 40 -10.25 -25.33 -13.70
CA GLU A 40 -11.21 -25.16 -12.61
C GLU A 40 -10.54 -25.39 -11.24
N GLU A 41 -9.68 -26.41 -11.12
CA GLU A 41 -8.90 -26.65 -9.91
C GLU A 41 -7.89 -25.53 -9.62
N ALA A 42 -7.29 -24.97 -10.68
CA ALA A 42 -6.36 -23.85 -10.58
C ALA A 42 -7.06 -22.57 -10.10
N GLU A 43 -8.27 -22.30 -10.60
CA GLU A 43 -9.14 -21.19 -10.14
C GLU A 43 -9.49 -21.35 -8.67
N GLY A 44 -9.95 -22.54 -8.26
CA GLY A 44 -10.27 -22.83 -6.86
C GLY A 44 -9.10 -22.61 -5.91
N PHE A 45 -7.88 -23.00 -6.30
CA PHE A 45 -6.67 -22.76 -5.50
C PHE A 45 -6.34 -21.28 -5.34
N VAL A 46 -6.52 -20.47 -6.39
CA VAL A 46 -6.33 -19.02 -6.29
C VAL A 46 -7.35 -18.43 -5.33
N ASP A 47 -8.62 -18.82 -5.43
CA ASP A 47 -9.71 -18.27 -4.63
C ASP A 47 -9.63 -18.69 -3.15
N GLU A 48 -9.34 -19.96 -2.85
CA GLU A 48 -9.16 -20.46 -1.48
C GLU A 48 -8.03 -19.73 -0.74
N HIS A 49 -6.94 -19.47 -1.46
CA HIS A 49 -5.76 -18.82 -0.90
C HIS A 49 -5.73 -17.31 -1.15
N LYS A 50 -6.80 -16.74 -1.71
CA LYS A 50 -7.05 -15.30 -1.76
C LYS A 50 -7.41 -14.82 -0.37
N SER A 51 -6.41 -14.71 0.51
CA SER A 51 -6.56 -14.06 1.80
C SER A 51 -7.03 -12.63 1.56
N VAL A 52 -8.30 -12.35 1.90
CA VAL A 52 -9.01 -11.07 1.93
C VAL A 52 -8.09 -9.89 1.66
N THR A 53 -7.85 -9.62 0.38
CA THR A 53 -7.23 -8.39 -0.12
C THR A 53 -8.22 -7.79 -1.10
N THR A 54 -9.42 -7.53 -0.59
CA THR A 54 -10.44 -6.65 -1.15
C THR A 54 -11.19 -6.08 0.04
N GLN A 55 -10.95 -4.81 0.38
CA GLN A 55 -12.02 -3.98 0.92
C GLN A 55 -12.40 -3.04 -0.23
N LEU A 56 -13.42 -3.47 -0.98
CA LEU A 56 -14.28 -2.69 -1.87
C LEU A 56 -15.46 -3.60 -2.18
N THR A 57 -16.41 -3.66 -1.24
CA THR A 57 -17.73 -4.24 -1.48
C THR A 57 -18.62 -3.17 -2.10
N SER A 58 -18.81 -3.26 -3.41
CA SER A 58 -20.05 -2.85 -4.05
C SER A 58 -21.11 -3.90 -3.73
N THR A 59 -22.13 -3.55 -2.94
CA THR A 59 -23.44 -4.23 -2.92
C THR A 59 -24.47 -3.13 -2.64
N SER A 60 -25.10 -2.56 -3.66
CA SER A 60 -26.35 -3.06 -4.25
C SER A 60 -27.35 -3.51 -3.18
N ASN A 61 -28.39 -2.69 -3.04
CA ASN A 61 -29.62 -2.96 -2.32
C ASN A 61 -30.16 -4.35 -2.68
N HIS A 62 -30.38 -5.19 -1.67
CA HIS A 62 -31.45 -6.18 -1.69
C HIS A 62 -31.98 -6.35 -0.25
N VAL A 63 -33.13 -5.72 -0.05
CA VAL A 63 -34.26 -6.06 0.82
C VAL A 63 -34.00 -6.97 2.03
N ALA A 64 -34.14 -6.36 3.22
CA ALA A 64 -34.50 -7.07 4.43
C ALA A 64 -35.89 -7.71 4.28
N SER A 65 -36.01 -8.99 4.64
CA SER A 65 -37.25 -9.58 5.13
C SER A 65 -36.92 -10.81 5.98
N SER A 66 -37.37 -10.75 7.22
CA SER A 66 -37.88 -11.85 8.08
C SER A 66 -37.03 -13.13 8.15
N SER A 67 -36.58 -13.62 9.31
CA SER A 67 -37.45 -14.12 10.39
C SER A 67 -36.55 -14.65 11.51
N SER A 68 -37.04 -14.56 12.73
CA SER A 68 -36.53 -15.18 13.96
C SER A 68 -36.24 -16.69 13.85
N VAL A 69 -35.04 -17.15 14.23
CA VAL A 69 -34.81 -18.44 14.93
C VAL A 69 -33.49 -18.33 15.72
N GLY A 70 -33.55 -18.48 17.04
CA GLY A 70 -32.36 -18.69 17.87
C GLY A 70 -31.94 -20.16 17.87
N ILE A 71 -30.65 -20.44 18.14
CA ILE A 71 -30.15 -21.59 18.95
C ILE A 71 -28.61 -21.44 19.17
N ARG A 72 -28.26 -21.48 20.46
CA ARG A 72 -27.05 -21.96 21.19
C ARG A 72 -25.64 -21.98 20.58
N THR A 73 -24.78 -21.21 21.26
CA THR A 73 -23.52 -21.60 21.94
C THR A 73 -22.76 -22.87 21.53
N LYS A 74 -21.49 -22.70 21.14
CA LYS A 74 -20.28 -23.19 21.84
C LYS A 74 -19.07 -23.04 20.90
N PHE A 75 -18.13 -22.15 21.20
CA PHE A 75 -16.69 -22.41 21.06
C PHE A 75 -15.91 -21.43 21.95
N LYS A 76 -15.25 -21.97 22.97
CA LYS A 76 -14.24 -21.30 23.79
C LYS A 76 -12.95 -21.22 22.98
N ILE A 77 -12.25 -20.09 23.05
CA ILE A 77 -10.80 -20.06 22.90
C ILE A 77 -10.26 -19.35 24.14
N ASP A 78 -9.52 -20.14 24.93
CA ASP A 78 -8.94 -19.76 26.20
C ASP A 78 -7.79 -18.78 26.00
N ILE A 79 -7.84 -17.68 26.76
CA ILE A 79 -6.73 -16.77 26.99
C ILE A 79 -5.96 -17.34 28.18
N THR A 80 -4.72 -17.75 27.98
CA THR A 80 -3.79 -18.00 29.10
C THR A 80 -2.75 -16.90 29.15
N GLU A 81 -2.81 -16.15 30.24
CA GLU A 81 -1.85 -15.14 30.66
C GLU A 81 -0.46 -15.75 30.85
N THR A 82 0.58 -15.01 30.45
CA THR A 82 1.87 -15.11 31.10
C THR A 82 2.32 -13.72 31.53
N ASN A 83 2.76 -13.68 32.78
CA ASN A 83 3.06 -12.50 33.57
C ASN A 83 4.20 -11.66 33.02
N GLY A 84 4.14 -10.38 33.37
CA GLY A 84 4.95 -9.32 32.77
C GLY A 84 6.40 -9.23 33.23
N VAL A 85 7.13 -8.41 32.48
CA VAL A 85 8.34 -7.72 32.95
C VAL A 85 8.21 -6.24 32.59
N HIS A 86 8.34 -5.42 33.62
CA HIS A 86 8.32 -3.96 33.58
C HIS A 86 9.57 -3.36 32.93
N GLY A 87 9.40 -2.18 32.34
CA GLY A 87 10.45 -1.17 32.12
C GLY A 87 10.80 -0.94 30.65
N LYS A 88 10.97 0.27 30.12
CA LYS A 88 11.06 1.60 30.74
C LYS A 88 10.95 2.63 29.61
N LYS A 89 10.22 3.73 29.86
CA LYS A 89 10.29 4.99 29.09
C LYS A 89 11.76 5.40 28.94
N ARG A 90 12.19 5.84 27.74
CA ARG A 90 13.42 6.65 27.61
C ARG A 90 13.02 8.11 27.43
N LYS A 91 13.50 8.92 28.39
CA LYS A 91 13.51 10.38 28.37
C LYS A 91 14.51 10.88 27.32
N HIS A 92 14.26 12.11 26.90
CA HIS A 92 15.13 12.98 26.13
C HIS A 92 16.36 13.38 26.96
N GLU A 93 17.56 13.05 26.50
CA GLU A 93 18.82 13.60 26.99
C GLU A 93 19.70 13.98 25.80
N ASP A 94 20.04 15.26 25.77
CA ASP A 94 21.07 15.88 24.93
C ASP A 94 22.47 15.41 25.39
N VAL A 95 23.48 15.70 24.58
CA VAL A 95 24.94 15.53 24.76
C VAL A 95 25.59 14.48 23.84
N THR A 96 26.17 15.06 22.79
CA THR A 96 27.39 14.69 22.05
C THR A 96 28.26 13.58 22.66
N HIS A 97 28.42 12.47 21.95
CA HIS A 97 29.73 12.01 21.46
C HIS A 97 29.56 10.83 20.49
N GLU A 98 30.28 10.94 19.39
CA GLU A 98 30.43 9.99 18.29
C GLU A 98 30.78 8.58 18.81
N ASN A 99 30.05 7.57 18.34
CA ASN A 99 30.49 6.18 18.45
C ASN A 99 30.41 5.49 17.09
N SER A 100 31.59 5.19 16.57
CA SER A 100 31.90 4.77 15.21
C SER A 100 31.57 3.29 14.95
N LEU A 101 30.28 2.90 14.86
CA LEU A 101 29.90 1.52 14.46
C LEU A 101 28.59 1.39 13.65
N VAL A 102 28.03 2.48 13.10
CA VAL A 102 26.81 2.44 12.24
C VAL A 102 27.03 2.74 10.76
N LYS A 103 28.28 2.76 10.28
CA LYS A 103 28.57 3.21 8.90
C LYS A 103 28.18 2.22 7.78
N ASN A 104 27.78 0.97 8.06
CA ASN A 104 27.74 -0.06 7.00
C ASN A 104 26.39 -0.72 6.65
N VAL A 105 25.24 -0.15 7.02
CA VAL A 105 23.92 -0.73 6.61
C VAL A 105 23.15 0.11 5.58
N ARG A 106 23.66 1.30 5.21
CA ARG A 106 23.00 2.18 4.22
C ARG A 106 23.37 1.90 2.77
N ALA A 107 24.14 0.85 2.49
CA ALA A 107 24.83 0.65 1.21
C ALA A 107 24.22 -0.37 0.23
N LEU A 108 23.04 -0.96 0.51
CA LEU A 108 22.50 -2.04 -0.36
C LEU A 108 21.03 -1.87 -0.81
N VAL A 109 20.41 -0.71 -0.60
CA VAL A 109 19.15 -0.36 -1.28
C VAL A 109 19.41 0.77 -2.27
N PRO A 110 19.28 0.53 -3.59
CA PRO A 110 19.19 1.63 -4.53
C PRO A 110 17.95 2.44 -4.17
N SER A 111 18.15 3.68 -3.75
CA SER A 111 17.09 4.70 -3.69
C SER A 111 16.67 4.99 -5.13
N VAL A 112 15.65 4.29 -5.62
CA VAL A 112 15.16 4.44 -7.01
C VAL A 112 14.28 5.69 -7.18
N PHE A 113 13.86 6.34 -6.08
CA PHE A 113 12.95 7.51 -6.10
C PHE A 113 13.42 8.66 -5.19
N ALA A 114 14.72 8.95 -5.17
CA ALA A 114 15.15 10.30 -4.83
C ALA A 114 15.26 11.10 -6.13
N PRO A 115 14.68 12.31 -6.24
CA PRO A 115 14.88 13.15 -7.40
C PRO A 115 16.38 13.44 -7.51
N LYS A 116 17.02 12.89 -8.53
CA LYS A 116 18.38 13.27 -8.87
C LYS A 116 18.33 14.73 -9.32
N LYS A 117 19.09 15.61 -8.66
CA LYS A 117 19.39 16.92 -9.22
C LYS A 117 19.91 16.71 -10.64
N PRO A 118 19.43 17.47 -11.65
CA PRO A 118 19.85 17.28 -13.03
C PRO A 118 21.37 17.42 -13.09
N LYS A 119 22.03 16.41 -13.66
CA LYS A 119 23.47 16.49 -13.94
C LYS A 119 23.69 17.57 -15.01
N PRO A 120 24.61 18.52 -14.82
CA PRO A 120 24.99 19.42 -15.90
C PRO A 120 25.75 18.59 -16.95
N GLY A 121 25.15 18.41 -18.14
CA GLY A 121 25.89 17.91 -19.31
C GLY A 121 25.36 16.68 -20.05
N SER A 122 24.08 16.33 -20.03
CA SER A 122 23.50 15.41 -21.03
C SER A 122 22.53 16.14 -21.95
N SER A 123 23.05 16.68 -23.05
CA SER A 123 22.29 17.28 -24.13
C SER A 123 21.60 16.19 -24.97
N VAL A 124 20.44 15.75 -24.51
CA VAL A 124 19.37 15.30 -25.40
C VAL A 124 18.20 16.22 -25.14
N SER A 125 18.10 17.26 -25.96
CA SER A 125 16.98 18.20 -25.95
C SER A 125 15.78 17.54 -26.60
N ASP A 126 15.12 16.66 -25.85
CA ASP A 126 13.77 16.21 -26.20
C ASP A 126 12.83 17.41 -26.00
N GLU A 127 12.61 18.22 -27.04
CA GLU A 127 11.63 19.33 -27.03
C GLU A 127 10.23 18.86 -26.60
N ARG A 128 9.94 17.56 -26.76
CA ARG A 128 8.71 16.93 -26.26
C ARG A 128 8.59 16.94 -24.73
N SER A 129 9.69 16.98 -23.99
CA SER A 129 9.68 17.05 -22.52
C SER A 129 9.48 18.47 -21.99
N ALA A 130 9.76 19.50 -22.79
CA ALA A 130 9.64 20.90 -22.35
C ALA A 130 8.18 21.34 -22.12
N ASN A 131 7.22 20.65 -22.74
CA ASN A 131 5.79 20.94 -22.66
C ASN A 131 5.00 19.91 -21.83
N ILE A 132 5.67 19.08 -21.03
CA ILE A 132 4.98 18.15 -20.12
C ILE A 132 4.73 18.89 -18.80
N PRO A 133 3.46 19.11 -18.39
CA PRO A 133 3.17 19.72 -17.10
C PRO A 133 3.78 18.89 -15.96
N ILE A 134 4.46 19.57 -15.04
CA ILE A 134 5.02 18.93 -13.84
C ILE A 134 4.10 19.25 -12.67
N VAL A 135 3.71 18.21 -11.94
CA VAL A 135 2.93 18.31 -10.70
C VAL A 135 3.62 17.55 -9.59
N TYR A 136 3.58 18.11 -8.39
CA TYR A 136 4.08 17.50 -7.17
C TYR A 136 2.91 17.11 -6.27
N THR A 137 2.95 15.89 -5.76
CA THR A 137 1.92 15.34 -4.88
C THR A 137 2.56 14.88 -3.59
N ASP A 138 1.88 15.09 -2.47
CA ASP A 138 2.29 14.57 -1.17
C ASP A 138 1.06 14.20 -0.34
N GLY A 139 1.22 13.22 0.54
CA GLY A 139 0.17 12.75 1.43
C GLY A 139 0.72 12.35 2.78
N ALA A 140 0.17 12.93 3.85
CA ALA A 140 0.64 12.69 5.20
C ALA A 140 -0.48 12.18 6.11
N CYS A 141 -0.12 11.32 7.06
CA CYS A 141 -1.00 10.91 8.14
C CYS A 141 -0.31 11.00 9.50
N SER A 142 -0.82 11.87 10.36
CA SER A 142 -0.45 11.93 11.78
C SER A 142 -1.12 10.80 12.55
N ASN A 143 -0.40 10.21 13.52
CA ASN A 143 -0.89 9.08 14.32
C ASN A 143 -1.36 7.88 13.48
N ASN A 144 -0.72 7.62 12.34
CA ASN A 144 -1.08 6.52 11.44
C ASN A 144 -1.22 5.18 12.18
N GLY A 145 -2.29 4.44 11.89
CA GLY A 145 -2.65 3.19 12.56
C GLY A 145 -3.47 3.35 13.86
N LYS A 146 -3.64 4.55 14.41
CA LYS A 146 -4.55 4.79 15.55
C LYS A 146 -5.96 5.08 15.08
N ARG A 147 -6.85 4.10 15.18
CA ARG A 147 -8.23 4.21 14.67
C ARG A 147 -9.20 4.93 15.61
N TRP A 148 -8.85 5.12 16.88
CA TRP A 148 -9.79 5.65 17.88
C TRP A 148 -9.08 6.46 18.99
N GLY A 149 -9.88 7.20 19.75
CA GLY A 149 -9.45 8.03 20.87
C GLY A 149 -9.10 9.47 20.48
N SER A 150 -8.70 10.27 21.46
CA SER A 150 -8.36 11.70 21.27
C SER A 150 -7.15 11.94 20.34
N ASN A 151 -6.30 10.93 20.17
CA ASN A 151 -5.18 10.93 19.23
C ASN A 151 -5.42 9.99 18.02
N ALA A 152 -6.67 9.93 17.56
CA ALA A 152 -7.00 9.22 16.32
C ALA A 152 -6.20 9.77 15.13
N ALA A 153 -5.97 8.91 14.14
CA ALA A 153 -5.25 9.23 12.92
C ALA A 153 -5.93 10.38 12.17
N LYS A 154 -5.13 11.31 11.66
CA LYS A 154 -5.60 12.39 10.78
C LYS A 154 -4.71 12.44 9.56
N ALA A 155 -5.32 12.34 8.39
CA ALA A 155 -4.63 12.31 7.12
C ALA A 155 -5.06 13.48 6.23
N GLY A 156 -4.13 14.01 5.44
CA GLY A 156 -4.35 15.07 4.48
C GLY A 156 -3.45 14.90 3.26
N TYR A 157 -3.90 15.42 2.13
CA TYR A 157 -3.18 15.38 0.86
C TYR A 157 -2.85 16.80 0.38
N GLY A 158 -1.86 16.92 -0.52
CA GLY A 158 -1.49 18.16 -1.19
C GLY A 158 -1.10 17.91 -2.65
N VAL A 159 -1.48 18.83 -3.53
CA VAL A 159 -1.13 18.87 -4.96
C VAL A 159 -0.61 20.26 -5.29
N PHE A 160 0.56 20.32 -5.93
CA PHE A 160 1.27 21.55 -6.24
C PHE A 160 1.76 21.55 -7.69
N TRP A 161 1.24 22.47 -8.48
CA TRP A 161 1.55 22.67 -9.90
C TRP A 161 2.61 23.76 -10.12
N GLY A 162 2.90 24.57 -9.11
CA GLY A 162 3.84 25.69 -9.18
C GLY A 162 3.36 26.89 -8.36
N ASP A 163 4.24 27.86 -8.13
CA ASP A 163 3.91 29.04 -7.32
C ASP A 163 2.73 29.81 -7.90
N GLY A 164 1.72 30.08 -7.05
CA GLY A 164 0.53 30.84 -7.44
C GLY A 164 -0.40 30.14 -8.43
N HIS A 165 -0.17 28.86 -8.75
CA HIS A 165 -1.03 28.13 -9.67
C HIS A 165 -2.45 27.96 -9.09
N PRO A 166 -3.52 28.25 -9.86
CA PRO A 166 -4.91 28.21 -9.37
C PRO A 166 -5.34 26.81 -8.92
N ASP A 167 -4.77 25.76 -9.52
CA ASP A 167 -5.10 24.37 -9.18
C ASP A 167 -4.29 23.79 -8.01
N ASN A 168 -3.44 24.59 -7.35
CA ASN A 168 -2.82 24.16 -6.11
C ASN A 168 -3.90 23.87 -5.06
N THR A 169 -3.86 22.69 -4.45
CA THR A 169 -4.88 22.28 -3.49
C THR A 169 -4.32 21.39 -2.38
N SER A 170 -4.96 21.43 -1.23
CA SER A 170 -4.69 20.52 -0.12
C SER A 170 -5.92 20.38 0.74
N ALA A 171 -6.23 19.17 1.20
CA ALA A 171 -7.37 18.96 2.07
C ALA A 171 -7.22 17.69 2.94
N PRO A 172 -8.03 17.53 4.00
CA PRO A 172 -8.15 16.27 4.71
C PRO A 172 -8.63 15.14 3.80
N VAL A 173 -8.16 13.92 4.08
CA VAL A 173 -8.62 12.72 3.38
C VAL A 173 -9.95 12.26 3.99
N GLU A 174 -10.97 12.04 3.17
CA GLU A 174 -12.31 11.62 3.63
C GLU A 174 -12.38 10.14 3.99
N GLY A 175 -12.72 9.72 5.21
CA GLY A 175 -12.84 8.29 5.58
C GLY A 175 -11.63 7.80 6.38
N GLU A 176 -11.19 6.55 6.20
CA GLU A 176 -10.08 6.02 7.00
C GLU A 176 -8.78 6.79 6.76
N ALA A 177 -8.25 7.39 7.83
CA ALA A 177 -7.03 8.17 7.82
C ALA A 177 -5.79 7.25 7.88
N THR A 178 -5.12 7.09 6.76
CA THR A 178 -3.85 6.35 6.65
C THR A 178 -2.87 7.09 5.74
N ASN A 179 -1.57 6.86 5.89
CA ASN A 179 -0.57 7.51 5.04
C ASN A 179 -0.78 7.14 3.56
N ASN A 180 -0.90 5.85 3.27
CA ASN A 180 -1.09 5.35 1.90
C ASN A 180 -2.29 6.00 1.23
N ARG A 181 -3.39 6.17 1.96
CA ARG A 181 -4.59 6.76 1.40
C ARG A 181 -4.42 8.25 1.09
N ALA A 182 -3.67 8.98 1.91
CA ALA A 182 -3.32 10.36 1.61
C ALA A 182 -2.50 10.48 0.32
N GLU A 183 -1.46 9.65 0.19
CA GLU A 183 -0.57 9.61 -0.99
C GLU A 183 -1.36 9.32 -2.27
N TYR A 184 -2.19 8.27 -2.25
CA TYR A 184 -3.01 7.93 -3.42
C TYR A 184 -4.07 8.98 -3.73
N THR A 185 -4.67 9.60 -2.70
CA THR A 185 -5.64 10.68 -2.92
C THR A 185 -4.98 11.86 -3.61
N ALA A 186 -3.77 12.25 -3.20
CA ALA A 186 -3.02 13.33 -3.85
C ALA A 186 -2.82 13.07 -5.36
N VAL A 187 -2.39 11.85 -5.72
CA VAL A 187 -2.20 11.46 -7.13
C VAL A 187 -3.50 11.46 -7.91
N ILE A 188 -4.59 10.93 -7.33
CA ILE A 188 -5.90 10.91 -8.00
C ILE A 188 -6.38 12.33 -8.28
N ILE A 189 -6.29 13.23 -7.30
CA ILE A 189 -6.72 14.62 -7.46
C ILE A 189 -5.86 15.33 -8.51
N ALA A 190 -4.54 15.14 -8.51
CA ALA A 190 -3.66 15.71 -9.53
C ALA A 190 -4.04 15.24 -10.94
N LEU A 191 -4.33 13.95 -11.12
CA LEU A 191 -4.77 13.41 -12.42
C LEU A 191 -6.14 13.95 -12.83
N GLN A 192 -7.08 14.12 -11.90
CA GLN A 192 -8.38 14.71 -12.18
C GLN A 192 -8.26 16.16 -12.63
N GLN A 193 -7.44 16.96 -11.94
CA GLN A 193 -7.14 18.34 -12.33
C GLN A 193 -6.51 18.40 -13.74
N ALA A 194 -5.54 17.52 -14.01
CA ALA A 194 -4.87 17.45 -15.31
C ALA A 194 -5.82 17.19 -16.49
N ILE A 195 -6.87 16.38 -16.28
CA ILE A 195 -7.82 15.98 -17.33
C ILE A 195 -8.97 16.99 -17.45
N LEU A 196 -9.39 17.61 -16.35
CA LEU A 196 -10.58 18.47 -16.31
C LEU A 196 -10.28 19.95 -16.56
N CYS A 197 -9.03 20.40 -16.39
CA CYS A 197 -8.63 21.79 -16.62
C CYS A 197 -8.09 22.08 -18.04
N SER A 198 -8.27 21.15 -19.00
CA SER A 198 -7.87 21.30 -20.41
C SER A 198 -8.98 21.85 -21.32
#